data_AF-Q3LW67-F1
#
_entry.id   AF-Q3LW67-F1
#
_cell.length_a   1.000
_cell.length_b   1.000
_cell.length_c   1.000
_cell.angle_alpha   90.00
_cell.angle_beta   90.00
_cell.angle_gamma   90.00
#
_symmetry.space_group_name_H-M   'P 1'
#
loop_
_entity.id
_entity.type
_entity.pdbx_description
1 polymer ?
#
loop_
_entity_poly.entity_id
_entity_poly.type
_entity_poly.pdbx_seq_one_letter_code
_entity_poly.pdbx_strand_id
1 'polypeptide(L)'
;MIPFTAICVQCGTYLYRGTKFNTIKKKISNQTYLGIELYRFYMNCKVCNAIFYFRTDPKSGSYQIEKGLKHIKLINSNKPAAKNSNNDREFYLKLKNIPNNKYLKIILNKFKNK
;
A
#
# COMPACT_ATOMS: atom_id res chain seq x y z
N MET A 1 -12.29 -4.45 -14.14
CA MET A 1 -11.23 -3.40 -14.18
C MET A 1 -10.75 -3.14 -12.76
N ILE A 2 -9.47 -2.83 -12.56
CA ILE A 2 -8.94 -2.52 -11.21
C ILE A 2 -9.42 -1.14 -10.74
N PRO A 3 -10.05 -1.02 -9.54
CA PRO A 3 -10.61 0.25 -9.07
C PRO A 3 -9.60 1.14 -8.32
N PHE A 4 -8.42 0.65 -7.96
CA PHE A 4 -7.42 1.37 -7.16
C PHE A 4 -6.00 1.14 -7.69
N THR A 5 -5.05 1.98 -7.32
CA THR A 5 -3.64 1.75 -7.66
C THR A 5 -2.99 0.85 -6.61
N ALA A 6 -2.36 -0.24 -7.04
CA ALA A 6 -1.74 -1.23 -6.15
C ALA A 6 -0.46 -1.82 -6.75
N ILE A 7 0.33 -2.49 -5.92
CA ILE A 7 1.55 -3.22 -6.32
C ILE A 7 1.32 -4.71 -6.10
N CYS A 8 1.70 -5.54 -7.07
CA CYS A 8 1.74 -6.98 -6.88
C CYS A 8 2.81 -7.35 -5.84
N VAL A 9 2.41 -8.09 -4.81
CA VAL A 9 3.34 -8.48 -3.73
C VAL A 9 4.43 -9.43 -4.23
N GLN A 10 4.14 -10.24 -5.25
CA GLN A 10 5.05 -11.29 -5.72
C GLN A 10 6.13 -10.78 -6.70
N CYS A 11 5.78 -9.89 -7.64
CA CYS A 11 6.72 -9.40 -8.66
C CYS A 11 6.97 -7.90 -8.62
N GLY A 12 6.33 -7.15 -7.72
CA GLY A 12 6.51 -5.70 -7.60
C GLY A 12 5.90 -4.87 -8.74
N THR A 13 5.19 -5.49 -9.69
CA THR A 13 4.57 -4.76 -10.81
C THR A 13 3.46 -3.84 -10.31
N TYR A 14 3.43 -2.61 -10.83
CA TYR A 14 2.38 -1.64 -10.57
C TYR A 14 1.12 -1.95 -11.37
N LEU A 15 -0.01 -1.90 -10.69
CA LEU A 15 -1.35 -2.03 -11.24
C LEU A 15 -2.07 -0.70 -11.04
N TYR A 16 -2.21 0.07 -12.10
CA TYR A 16 -2.89 1.36 -12.04
C TYR A 16 -4.41 1.20 -12.01
N ARG A 17 -5.09 2.13 -11.35
CA ARG A 17 -6.55 2.27 -11.46
C ARG A 17 -6.93 2.34 -12.94
N GLY A 18 -7.95 1.59 -13.34
CA GLY A 18 -8.39 1.52 -14.74
C GLY A 18 -7.77 0.37 -15.55
N THR A 19 -6.82 -0.38 -14.99
CA THR A 19 -6.23 -1.51 -15.72
C THR A 19 -7.27 -2.61 -15.97
N LYS A 20 -7.45 -3.00 -17.23
CA LYS A 20 -8.34 -4.10 -17.65
C LYS A 20 -7.71 -5.47 -17.38
N PHE A 21 -8.52 -6.39 -16.86
CA PHE A 21 -8.19 -7.77 -16.52
C PHE A 21 -9.40 -8.65 -16.77
N ASN A 22 -9.15 -9.91 -17.11
CA ASN A 22 -10.16 -10.95 -17.04
C ASN A 22 -10.35 -11.32 -15.56
N THR A 23 -11.60 -11.33 -15.11
CA THR A 23 -11.96 -11.48 -13.69
C THR A 23 -12.95 -12.61 -13.49
N ILE A 24 -12.78 -13.39 -12.43
CA ILE A 24 -13.82 -14.29 -11.93
C ILE A 24 -14.51 -13.60 -10.77
N LYS A 25 -15.81 -13.36 -10.88
CA LYS A 25 -16.66 -12.79 -9.83
C LYS A 25 -17.30 -13.94 -9.03
N LYS A 26 -17.05 -14.00 -7.72
CA LYS A 26 -17.72 -14.95 -6.81
C LYS A 26 -18.49 -14.19 -5.73
N LYS A 27 -19.71 -14.64 -5.44
CA LYS A 27 -20.46 -14.19 -4.27
C LYS A 27 -19.81 -14.75 -3.00
N ILE A 28 -19.68 -13.94 -1.96
CA ILE A 28 -19.19 -14.41 -0.67
C ILE A 28 -20.39 -14.98 0.10
N SER A 29 -20.40 -16.29 0.30
CA SER A 29 -21.46 -16.95 1.09
C SER A 29 -21.46 -16.42 2.52
N ASN A 30 -22.65 -16.25 3.08
CA ASN A 30 -22.88 -15.86 4.48
C ASN A 30 -22.35 -14.46 4.87
N GLN A 31 -22.06 -13.59 3.91
CA GLN A 31 -21.70 -12.20 4.18
C GLN A 31 -22.58 -11.26 3.35
N THR A 32 -23.44 -10.50 4.05
CA THR A 32 -24.21 -9.39 3.49
C THR A 32 -23.99 -8.15 4.36
N TYR A 33 -24.04 -6.98 3.74
CA TYR A 33 -24.02 -5.71 4.45
C TYR A 33 -25.37 -5.04 4.28
N LEU A 34 -26.18 -4.97 5.34
CA LEU A 34 -27.54 -4.40 5.30
C LEU A 34 -28.40 -5.00 4.16
N GLY A 35 -28.27 -6.32 3.90
CA GLY A 35 -28.96 -7.01 2.80
C GLY A 35 -28.27 -6.91 1.44
N ILE A 36 -27.20 -6.12 1.30
CA ILE A 36 -26.41 -6.01 0.07
C ILE A 36 -25.42 -7.18 0.00
N GLU A 37 -25.41 -7.88 -1.12
CA GLU A 37 -24.49 -8.99 -1.36
C GLU A 37 -23.05 -8.52 -1.56
N LEU A 38 -22.11 -9.25 -0.96
CA LEU A 38 -20.69 -8.99 -1.09
C LEU A 38 -20.08 -9.88 -2.18
N TYR A 39 -19.19 -9.29 -2.99
CA TYR A 39 -18.54 -9.98 -4.10
C TYR A 39 -17.03 -9.95 -3.96
N ARG A 40 -16.40 -11.05 -4.34
CA ARG A 40 -14.95 -11.22 -4.44
C ARG A 40 -14.55 -11.35 -5.90
N PHE A 41 -13.52 -10.63 -6.30
CA PHE A 41 -12.98 -10.65 -7.65
C PHE A 41 -11.61 -11.31 -7.65
N TYR A 42 -11.46 -12.39 -8.40
CA TYR A 42 -10.19 -13.07 -8.60
C TYR A 42 -9.60 -12.66 -9.94
N MET A 43 -8.30 -12.34 -9.93
CA MET A 43 -7.52 -11.97 -11.11
C MET A 43 -6.11 -12.52 -11.01
N ASN A 44 -5.44 -12.64 -12.15
CA ASN A 44 -4.05 -13.06 -12.22
C ASN A 44 -3.17 -11.88 -12.61
N CYS A 45 -1.97 -11.77 -12.03
CA CYS A 45 -0.99 -10.77 -12.42
C CYS A 45 -0.54 -10.99 -13.87
N LYS A 46 -0.45 -9.93 -14.67
CA LYS A 46 -0.02 -10.03 -16.08
C LYS A 46 1.45 -10.47 -16.24
N VAL A 47 2.26 -10.31 -15.21
CA VAL A 47 3.71 -10.60 -15.25
C VAL A 47 4.02 -11.96 -14.64
N CYS A 48 3.69 -12.16 -13.36
CA CYS A 48 4.04 -13.41 -12.65
C CYS A 48 2.90 -14.43 -12.56
N ASN A 49 1.73 -14.14 -13.15
CA ASN A 49 0.53 -14.97 -13.09
C ASN A 49 0.02 -15.31 -11.66
N ALA A 50 0.56 -14.64 -10.63
CA ALA A 50 0.11 -14.82 -9.26
C ALA A 50 -1.35 -14.37 -9.10
N ILE A 51 -2.14 -15.19 -8.39
CA ILE A 51 -3.54 -14.92 -8.11
C ILE A 51 -3.65 -13.88 -7.00
N PHE A 52 -4.45 -12.86 -7.25
CA PHE A 52 -4.82 -11.87 -6.25
C PHE A 52 -6.32 -11.62 -6.27
N TYR A 53 -6.86 -11.20 -5.13
CA TYR A 53 -8.29 -10.94 -5.01
C TYR A 53 -8.61 -9.88 -3.96
N PHE A 54 -9.74 -9.23 -4.19
CA PHE A 54 -10.30 -8.21 -3.31
C PHE A 54 -11.82 -8.35 -3.28
N ARG A 55 -12.42 -7.82 -2.23
CA ARG A 55 -13.88 -7.80 -2.03
C ARG A 55 -14.44 -6.39 -2.08
N THR A 56 -15.73 -6.29 -2.39
CA THR A 56 -16.49 -5.04 -2.19
C THR A 56 -16.62 -4.74 -0.70
N ASP A 57 -16.57 -3.46 -0.32
CA ASP A 57 -16.91 -2.99 1.02
C ASP A 57 -17.95 -1.85 0.93
N PRO A 58 -19.26 -2.18 0.99
CA PRO A 58 -20.33 -1.21 0.89
C PRO A 58 -20.32 -0.18 2.02
N LYS A 59 -19.77 -0.51 3.19
CA LYS A 59 -19.72 0.41 4.34
C LYS A 59 -18.84 1.63 4.05
N SER A 60 -17.72 1.43 3.36
CA SER A 60 -16.78 2.49 2.99
C SER A 60 -16.95 3.00 1.55
N GLY A 61 -17.88 2.42 0.78
CA GLY A 61 -18.02 2.70 -0.65
C GLY A 61 -16.78 2.32 -1.47
N SER A 62 -15.92 1.45 -0.94
CA SER A 62 -14.60 1.13 -1.49
C SER A 62 -14.43 -0.38 -1.67
N TYR A 63 -13.22 -0.81 -2.02
CA TYR A 63 -12.85 -2.21 -2.13
C TYR A 63 -11.78 -2.54 -1.10
N GLN A 64 -11.84 -3.74 -0.54
CA GLN A 64 -10.85 -4.22 0.42
C GLN A 64 -10.01 -5.32 -0.22
N ILE A 65 -8.69 -5.11 -0.23
CA ILE A 65 -7.73 -6.12 -0.70
C ILE A 65 -7.63 -7.22 0.34
N GLU A 66 -7.77 -8.48 -0.10
CA GLU A 66 -7.62 -9.65 0.78
C GLU A 66 -6.30 -10.40 0.53
N LYS A 67 -5.84 -10.51 -0.73
CA LYS A 67 -4.58 -11.22 -1.06
C LYS A 67 -3.86 -10.64 -2.26
N GLY A 68 -2.53 -10.70 -2.23
CA GLY A 68 -1.64 -10.59 -3.40
C GLY A 68 -1.34 -9.19 -3.88
N LEU A 69 -1.93 -8.17 -3.26
CA LEU A 69 -1.73 -6.76 -3.59
C LEU A 69 -1.40 -5.92 -2.36
N LYS A 70 -0.62 -4.88 -2.58
CA LYS A 70 -0.39 -3.79 -1.62
C LYS A 70 -1.01 -2.51 -2.17
N HIS A 71 -2.00 -1.97 -1.45
CA HIS A 71 -2.65 -0.72 -1.84
C HIS A 71 -1.66 0.45 -1.73
N ILE A 72 -1.54 1.26 -2.78
CA ILE A 72 -0.79 2.50 -2.72
C ILE A 72 -1.75 3.60 -2.28
N LYS A 73 -1.60 4.06 -1.04
CA LYS A 73 -2.23 5.32 -0.62
C LYS A 73 -1.39 6.42 -1.26
N LEU A 74 -1.97 7.16 -2.21
CA LEU A 74 -1.40 8.44 -2.61
C LEU A 74 -1.25 9.24 -1.32
N ILE A 75 -0.01 9.60 -0.98
CA ILE A 75 0.23 10.54 0.10
C ILE A 75 -0.41 11.83 -0.41
N ASN A 76 -1.55 12.22 0.16
CA ASN A 76 -2.05 13.56 -0.06
C ASN A 76 -0.91 14.49 0.37
N SER A 77 -0.31 15.20 -0.59
CA SER A 77 0.71 16.23 -0.36
C SER A 77 0.23 17.33 0.60
N ASN A 78 -1.07 17.34 0.93
CA ASN A 78 -1.72 18.24 1.88
C ASN A 78 -1.97 17.63 3.26
N LYS A 79 -1.49 16.42 3.57
CA LYS A 79 -1.46 15.90 4.94
C LYS A 79 -0.09 16.22 5.52
N PRO A 80 0.05 17.07 6.56
CA PRO A 80 1.34 17.24 7.20
C PRO A 80 1.81 15.85 7.61
N ALA A 81 3.00 15.45 7.16
CA ALA A 81 3.66 14.26 7.65
C ALA A 81 3.53 14.27 9.17
N ALA A 82 2.94 13.23 9.75
CA ALA A 82 2.92 13.08 11.20
C ALA A 82 4.38 13.15 11.66
N LYS A 83 4.76 14.29 12.26
CA LYS A 83 6.09 14.51 12.80
C LYS A 83 6.17 13.63 14.04
N ASN A 84 6.63 12.39 13.90
CA ASN A 84 7.17 11.65 15.04
C ASN A 84 8.54 12.24 15.38
N SER A 85 8.55 13.48 15.87
CA SER A 85 9.75 14.28 16.17
C SER A 85 10.67 13.62 17.20
N ASN A 86 10.18 12.63 17.94
CA ASN A 86 10.93 11.98 19.00
C ASN A 86 11.80 10.82 18.49
N ASN A 87 11.39 10.11 17.42
CA ASN A 87 12.13 8.94 16.94
C ASN A 87 13.38 9.31 16.13
N ASP A 88 13.35 10.44 15.42
CA ASP A 88 14.47 10.86 14.57
C ASP A 88 15.71 11.25 15.38
N ARG A 89 15.52 11.81 16.59
CA ARG A 89 16.61 12.25 17.48
C ARG A 89 17.29 11.06 18.15
N GLU A 90 16.51 10.07 18.57
CA GLU A 90 17.00 8.80 19.12
C GLU A 90 17.82 8.03 18.08
N PHE A 91 17.34 7.97 16.83
CA PHE A 91 18.05 7.34 15.73
C PHE A 91 19.40 8.04 15.45
N TYR A 92 19.44 9.38 15.51
CA TYR A 92 20.67 10.15 15.34
C TYR A 92 21.71 9.87 16.43
N LEU A 93 21.28 9.82 17.70
CA LEU A 93 22.13 9.49 18.83
C LEU A 93 22.71 8.09 18.68
N LYS A 94 21.89 7.14 18.20
CA LYS A 94 22.31 5.76 17.91
C LYS A 94 23.36 5.68 16.81
N LEU A 95 23.23 6.50 15.75
CA LEU A 95 24.19 6.55 14.64
C LEU A 95 25.49 7.27 15.00
N LYS A 96 25.44 8.29 15.86
CA LYS A 96 26.60 9.09 16.26
C LYS A 96 27.63 8.27 17.06
N ASN A 97 27.18 7.21 17.73
CA ASN A 97 28.03 6.30 18.50
C ASN A 97 28.69 5.21 17.65
N ILE A 98 28.44 5.15 16.33
CA ILE A 98 29.07 4.19 15.43
C ILE A 98 30.29 4.88 14.76
N PRO A 99 31.53 4.48 15.08
CA PRO A 99 32.71 5.05 14.43
C PRO A 99 32.72 4.73 12.92
N ASN A 100 33.10 5.71 12.09
CA ASN A 100 33.18 5.63 10.62
C ASN A 100 31.87 5.36 9.86
N ASN A 101 30.73 5.85 10.37
CA ASN A 101 29.49 5.79 9.60
C ASN A 101 29.51 6.81 8.43
N LYS A 102 29.77 6.33 7.21
CA LYS A 102 29.81 7.11 5.96
C LYS A 102 28.55 7.97 5.73
N TYR A 103 27.41 7.54 6.26
CA TYR A 103 26.12 8.20 6.08
C TYR A 103 25.91 9.41 7.00
N LEU A 104 26.73 9.60 8.06
CA LEU A 104 26.54 10.67 9.04
C LEU A 104 26.65 12.07 8.41
N LYS A 105 27.58 12.25 7.45
CA LYS A 105 27.77 13.53 6.73
C LYS A 105 26.54 13.93 5.90
N ILE A 106 25.88 12.95 5.26
CA ILE A 106 24.69 13.18 4.43
C ILE A 106 23.51 13.62 5.32
N ILE A 107 23.37 13.00 6.49
CA ILE A 107 22.29 13.32 7.42
C ILE A 107 22.53 14.70 8.08
N LEU A 108 23.76 15.03 8.49
CA LEU A 108 24.12 16.36 9.03
C LEU A 108 23.76 17.50 8.06
N ASN A 109 24.03 17.33 6.76
CA ASN A 109 23.69 18.34 5.75
C ASN A 109 22.17 18.54 5.60
N LYS A 110 21.38 17.50 5.83
CA LYS A 110 19.91 17.58 5.75
C LYS A 110 19.28 18.34 6.93
N PHE A 111 19.94 18.38 8.08
CA PHE A 111 19.50 19.16 9.25
C PHE A 111 19.91 20.64 9.18
N LYS A 112 20.99 20.99 8.48
CA LYS A 112 21.42 22.40 8.31
C LYS A 112 20.54 23.20 7.34
N ASN A 113 19.85 22.51 6.42
CA ASN A 113 19.01 23.15 5.39
C ASN A 113 17.52 23.18 5.76
N LYS A 114 17.20 23.23 7.06
CA LYS A 114 15.85 23.25 7.60
C LYS A 114 15.77 24.26 8.74
#